data_AF-A0A7W1EJF1-F1
#
_entry.id   AF-A0A7W1EJF1-F1
#
_cell.length_a   1.000
_cell.length_b   1.000
_cell.length_c   1.000
_cell.angle_alpha   90.00
_cell.angle_beta   90.00
_cell.angle_gamma   90.00
#
_symmetry.space_group_name_H-M   'P 1'
#
loop_
_entity.id
_entity.type
_entity.pdbx_description
1 polymer ?
#
loop_
_entity_poly.entity_id
_entity_poly.type
_entity_poly.pdbx_seq_one_letter_code
_entity_poly.pdbx_strand_id
1 'polypeptide(L)' 'NSQTIEVEETLSLQDKEIDMIRKALRKHKGKRKYAAKELGISERTLYRKINEYHIEE' A
#
# COMPACT_ATOMS: atom_id res chain seq x y z
N ASN A 1 26.08 18.89 5.32
CA ASN A 1 25.84 17.44 5.26
C ASN A 1 24.37 17.21 5.61
N SER A 2 23.45 17.24 4.63
CA SER A 2 22.00 17.36 4.91
C SER A 2 21.11 16.54 3.97
N GLN A 3 21.62 15.49 3.33
CA GLN A 3 20.84 14.73 2.33
C GLN A 3 20.42 13.31 2.76
N THR A 4 20.77 12.85 3.97
CA THR A 4 20.55 11.44 4.35
C THR A 4 19.23 11.16 5.08
N ILE A 5 18.55 12.17 5.65
CA ILE A 5 17.44 11.93 6.59
C ILE A 5 16.08 11.75 5.87
N GLU A 6 15.79 12.52 4.82
CA GLU A 6 14.47 12.47 4.14
C GLU A 6 14.26 11.20 3.30
N VAL A 7 15.32 10.58 2.80
CA VAL A 7 15.24 9.41 1.91
C VAL A 7 14.90 8.13 2.70
N GLU A 8 15.40 7.98 3.92
CA GLU A 8 15.13 6.80 4.76
C GLU A 8 13.66 6.75 5.23
N GLU A 9 13.09 7.90 5.60
CA GLU A 9 11.70 7.95 6.07
C GLU A 9 10.69 7.71 4.95
N THR A 10 10.95 8.24 3.74
CA THR A 10 10.08 8.05 2.58
C THR A 10 10.05 6.60 2.12
N LEU A 11 11.20 5.92 2.11
CA LEU A 11 11.31 4.49 1.82
C LEU A 11 10.48 3.66 2.83
N SER A 12 10.61 4.00 4.12
CA SER A 12 9.90 3.33 5.23
C SER A 12 8.37 3.48 5.16
N LEU A 13 7.86 4.66 4.77
CA LEU A 13 6.43 4.89 4.63
C LEU A 13 5.84 4.11 3.45
N GLN A 14 6.54 4.08 2.32
CA GLN A 14 6.13 3.31 1.15
C GLN A 14 6.08 1.81 1.46
N ASP A 15 7.12 1.27 2.11
CA ASP A 15 7.16 -0.15 2.49
C ASP A 15 6.03 -0.53 3.44
N LYS A 16 5.75 0.33 4.42
CA LYS A 16 4.60 0.15 5.34
C LYS A 16 3.28 0.16 4.57
N GLU A 17 3.12 1.07 3.61
CA GLU A 17 1.92 1.11 2.79
C GLU A 17 1.76 -0.17 1.95
N ILE A 18 2.82 -0.65 1.31
CA ILE A 18 2.81 -1.89 0.53
C ILE A 18 2.43 -3.09 1.42
N ASP A 19 3.02 -3.20 2.61
CA ASP A 19 2.71 -4.28 3.55
C ASP A 19 1.25 -4.21 4.04
N MET A 20 0.73 -3.02 4.34
CA MET A 20 -0.68 -2.81 4.70
C MET A 20 -1.62 -3.24 3.56
N ILE A 21 -1.30 -2.88 2.30
CA ILE A 21 -2.09 -3.28 1.13
C ILE A 21 -2.10 -4.80 0.97
N ARG A 22 -0.93 -5.45 1.03
CA ARG A 22 -0.83 -6.92 0.93
C ARG A 22 -1.60 -7.61 2.04
N LYS A 23 -1.48 -7.15 3.30
CA LYS A 23 -2.22 -7.69 4.45
C LYS A 23 -3.73 -7.56 4.26
N ALA A 24 -4.22 -6.39 3.84
CA ALA A 24 -5.65 -6.17 3.61
C ALA A 24 -6.18 -7.07 2.46
N LEU A 25 -5.45 -7.18 1.35
CA LEU A 25 -5.82 -8.05 0.24
C LEU A 25 -5.87 -9.52 0.67
N ARG A 26 -4.85 -10.03 1.35
CA ARG A 26 -4.83 -11.41 1.86
C ARG A 26 -5.97 -11.69 2.82
N LYS A 27 -6.21 -10.79 3.78
CA LYS A 27 -7.30 -10.91 4.77
C LYS A 27 -8.68 -11.00 4.10
N HIS A 28 -8.88 -10.24 3.03
CA HIS A 28 -10.14 -10.21 2.27
C HIS A 28 -10.12 -11.12 1.03
N LYS A 29 -9.15 -12.03 0.90
CA LYS A 29 -9.01 -12.98 -0.21
C LYS A 29 -9.05 -12.30 -1.59
N GLY A 30 -8.28 -11.22 -1.75
CA GLY A 30 -8.19 -10.43 -2.99
C GLY A 30 -9.40 -9.53 -3.28
N LYS A 31 -10.44 -9.52 -2.43
CA LYS A 31 -11.63 -8.69 -2.64
C LYS A 31 -11.33 -7.20 -2.39
N ARG A 32 -10.96 -6.49 -3.45
CA ARG A 32 -10.53 -5.08 -3.45
C ARG A 32 -11.51 -4.14 -2.73
N LYS A 33 -12.82 -4.34 -2.88
CA LYS A 33 -13.85 -3.57 -2.16
C LYS A 33 -13.69 -3.58 -0.63
N TYR A 34 -13.47 -4.76 -0.05
CA TYR A 34 -13.33 -4.88 1.40
C TYR A 34 -11.95 -4.44 1.88
N ALA A 35 -10.90 -4.77 1.12
CA ALA A 35 -9.55 -4.29 1.42
C ALA A 35 -9.46 -2.75 1.38
N ALA A 36 -10.06 -2.10 0.37
CA ALA A 36 -10.08 -0.65 0.25
C ALA A 36 -10.85 -0.01 1.41
N LYS A 37 -12.00 -0.59 1.80
CA LYS A 37 -12.78 -0.13 2.95
C LYS A 37 -11.98 -0.23 4.26
N GLU A 38 -11.23 -1.32 4.48
CA GLU A 38 -10.38 -1.48 5.66
C GLU A 38 -9.23 -0.47 5.69
N LEU A 39 -8.63 -0.19 4.53
CA LEU A 39 -7.56 0.80 4.37
C LEU A 39 -8.07 2.25 4.38
N GLY A 40 -9.38 2.48 4.44
CA GLY A 40 -9.97 3.82 4.43
C GLY A 40 -9.83 4.57 3.10
N ILE A 41 -9.64 3.85 1.99
CA ILE A 41 -9.44 4.43 0.65
C ILE A 41 -10.49 3.92 -0.34
N SER A 42 -10.61 4.60 -1.47
CA SER A 42 -11.48 4.13 -2.56
C SER A 42 -10.90 2.90 -3.27
N GLU A 43 -11.76 2.07 -3.88
CA GLU A 43 -11.32 0.94 -4.71
C GLU A 43 -10.41 1.39 -5.86
N ARG A 44 -10.66 2.57 -6.43
CA ARG A 44 -9.83 3.18 -7.47
C ARG A 44 -8.43 3.52 -6.95
N THR A 45 -8.33 4.05 -5.74
CA THR A 45 -7.04 4.36 -5.10
C THR A 45 -6.27 3.07 -4.84
N LEU A 46 -6.93 2.05 -4.30
CA LEU A 46 -6.31 0.75 -4.05
C LEU A 46 -5.80 0.12 -5.37
N TYR A 47 -6.60 0.14 -6.43
CA TYR A 47 -6.21 -0.36 -7.75
C TYR A 47 -4.96 0.36 -8.29
N ARG A 48 -4.91 1.69 -8.20
CA ARG A 48 -3.73 2.46 -8.63
C ARG A 48 -2.47 2.04 -7.88
N LYS A 49 -2.56 1.88 -6.55
CA LYS A 49 -1.43 1.48 -5.70
C LYS A 49 -0.99 0.04 -5.96
N ILE A 50 -1.92 -0.88 -6.19
CA ILE A 50 -1.60 -2.27 -6.59
C ILE A 50 -0.76 -2.27 -7.87
N ASN A 51 -1.15 -1.47 -8.87
CA ASN A 51 -0.40 -1.37 -10.12
C ASN A 51 0.95 -0.65 -9.93
N GLU A 52 0.98 0.44 -9.18
CA GLU A 52 2.19 1.23 -8.91
C GLU A 52 3.27 0.41 -8.19
N TYR A 53 2.85 -0.40 -7.22
CA TYR A 53 3.76 -1.25 -6.42
C TYR A 53 3.88 -2.69 -6.93
N HIS A 54 3.27 -3.00 -8.09
CA HIS A 54 3.29 -4.34 -8.70
C HIS A 54 2.92 -5.45 -7.70
N ILE A 55 1.83 -5.24 -6.96
CA ILE A 55 1.36 -6.19 -5.94
C ILE A 55 0.55 -7.27 -6.62
N GLU A 56 1.07 -8.49 -6.63
CA GLU A 56 0.37 -9.70 -7.06
C GLU A 56 -0.14 -10.42 -5.81
N GLU A 57 -1.43 -10.36 -5.52
CA GLU A 57 -2.03 -10.99 -4.32
C GLU A 57 -3.55 -11.21 -4.46
#